data_AF-A0A354JS97-F1
#
_entry.id   AF-A0A354JS97-F1
#
_cell.length_a   1.000
_cell.length_b   1.000
_cell.length_c   1.000
_cell.angle_alpha   90.00
_cell.angle_beta   90.00
_cell.angle_gamma   90.00
#
_symmetry.space_group_name_H-M   'P 1'
#
loop_
_entity.id
_entity.type
_entity.pdbx_description
1 polymer ?
#
loop_
_entity_poly.entity_id
_entity_poly.type
_entity_poly.pdbx_seq_one_letter_code
_entity_poly.pdbx_strand_id
1 'polypeptide(L)'
;MDPSGEIVWFVPVIIGSVIGSYIGGVIANEGQYNPIKWDYSSGKTLGYMLGGAVVGGVSGYVAWAIASSSIPMANTAAIAGASLTNSVGTNIYTGGQTPITMSFGVASYDFTNVEFGYLGKKGNSALENIGYGFGALANLSDMVSLLRGGGQNIDINSKHVPDEDGDIWGHSSATYESIKNGKTKVNTLVSVGPDTGVETTDAFGNKLGISQIYKNSIKGADVDWHTYFGEKGTWTVRLNNISTTAMSKYASGITRWDLLLNSCVGHTTRALWSAGVPTIYALHPHMLNLQLLIRQLGIYSSPYLYQIP
;
A
#
# COMPACT_ATOMS: atom_id res chain seq x y z
N MET A 1 11.75 10.87 -6.27
CA MET A 1 11.33 9.46 -6.20
C MET A 1 12.25 8.69 -7.13
N ASP A 2 12.93 7.69 -6.59
CA ASP A 2 14.04 6.96 -7.22
C ASP A 2 13.59 6.22 -8.50
N PRO A 3 14.14 6.54 -9.69
CA PRO A 3 13.81 5.89 -10.95
C PRO A 3 14.20 4.40 -11.04
N SER A 4 15.09 3.90 -10.18
CA SER A 4 15.61 2.52 -10.25
C SER A 4 14.92 1.54 -9.28
N GLY A 5 14.08 2.02 -8.36
CA GLY A 5 13.43 1.16 -7.36
C GLY A 5 14.39 0.58 -6.30
N GLU A 6 15.62 1.09 -6.23
CA GLU A 6 16.74 0.53 -5.45
C GLU A 6 16.56 0.72 -3.94
N ILE A 7 15.69 1.64 -3.52
CA ILE A 7 15.39 1.93 -2.09
C ILE A 7 14.02 1.38 -1.63
N VAL A 8 13.17 0.82 -2.51
CA VAL A 8 11.78 0.45 -2.16
C VAL A 8 11.72 -0.69 -1.12
N TRP A 9 12.67 -1.62 -1.15
CA TRP A 9 12.79 -2.70 -0.15
C TRP A 9 13.17 -2.19 1.26
N PHE A 10 13.75 -0.99 1.34
CA PHE A 10 14.22 -0.41 2.60
C PHE A 10 13.11 0.36 3.34
N VAL A 11 11.99 0.69 2.68
CA VAL A 11 10.87 1.42 3.30
C VAL A 11 10.28 0.66 4.51
N PRO A 12 9.94 -0.65 4.42
CA PRO A 12 9.45 -1.39 5.59
C PRO A 12 10.46 -1.46 6.74
N VAL A 13 11.77 -1.51 6.43
CA VAL A 13 12.85 -1.50 7.43
C VAL A 13 12.89 -0.18 8.18
N ILE A 14 12.86 0.97 7.47
CA ILE A 14 12.82 2.29 8.11
C ILE A 14 11.59 2.43 9.00
N ILE A 15 10.41 2.07 8.49
CA ILE A 15 9.15 2.17 9.24
C ILE A 15 9.25 1.33 10.51
N GLY A 16 9.68 0.07 10.38
CA GLY A 16 9.89 -0.82 11.51
C GLY A 16 10.87 -0.24 12.53
N SER A 17 12.02 0.26 12.10
CA SER A 17 13.02 0.87 13.00
C SER A 17 12.50 2.12 13.71
N VAL A 18 11.79 3.00 13.01
CA VAL A 18 11.23 4.23 13.61
C VAL A 18 10.16 3.89 14.65
N ILE A 19 9.20 3.03 14.28
CA ILE A 19 8.13 2.61 15.20
C ILE A 19 8.71 1.82 16.38
N GLY A 20 9.63 0.89 16.13
CA GLY A 20 10.28 0.10 17.16
C GLY A 20 11.08 0.96 18.14
N SER A 21 11.82 1.96 17.65
CA SER A 21 12.50 2.93 18.51
C SER A 21 11.53 3.69 19.42
N TYR A 22 10.41 4.13 18.85
CA TYR A 22 9.36 4.81 19.60
C TYR A 22 8.75 3.90 20.68
N ILE A 23 8.36 2.67 20.33
CA ILE A 23 7.82 1.69 21.27
C ILE A 23 8.84 1.38 22.38
N GLY A 24 10.12 1.21 22.04
CA GLY A 24 11.19 1.05 23.01
C GLY A 24 11.28 2.21 24.02
N GLY A 25 11.18 3.45 23.53
CA GLY A 25 11.13 4.65 24.38
C GLY A 25 9.90 4.68 25.30
N VAL A 26 8.71 4.33 24.78
CA VAL A 26 7.47 4.22 25.58
C VAL A 26 7.63 3.18 26.69
N ILE A 27 8.15 1.99 26.39
CA ILE A 27 8.35 0.92 27.38
C ILE A 27 9.38 1.33 28.43
N ALA A 28 10.47 1.98 28.03
CA ALA A 28 11.50 2.44 28.97
C ALA A 28 10.96 3.49 29.96
N ASN A 29 9.96 4.26 29.54
CA ASN A 29 9.35 5.36 30.28
C ASN A 29 7.92 5.04 30.75
N GLU A 30 7.67 3.78 31.10
CA GLU A 30 6.45 3.33 31.81
C GLU A 30 5.14 3.69 31.09
N GLY A 31 5.13 3.59 29.75
CA GLY A 31 3.93 3.90 28.96
C GLY A 31 3.76 5.40 28.65
N GLN A 32 4.76 6.24 28.93
CA GLN A 32 4.71 7.64 28.54
C GLN A 32 4.82 7.79 27.02
N TYR A 33 3.73 8.20 26.36
CA TYR A 33 3.68 8.36 24.91
C TYR A 33 4.35 9.64 24.39
N ASN A 34 4.54 10.67 25.23
CA ASN A 34 5.16 11.92 24.81
C ASN A 34 6.71 11.84 24.92
N PRO A 35 7.46 11.85 23.79
CA PRO A 35 8.91 11.72 23.82
C PRO A 35 9.62 12.84 24.57
N ILE A 36 9.04 14.04 24.61
CA ILE A 36 9.61 15.21 25.30
C ILE A 36 9.70 14.96 26.83
N LYS A 37 8.88 14.06 27.35
CA LYS A 37 8.83 13.70 28.77
C LYS A 37 9.70 12.48 29.11
N TRP A 38 10.39 11.88 28.14
CA TRP A 38 11.24 10.73 28.39
C TRP A 38 12.51 11.12 29.15
N ASP A 39 12.94 10.23 30.03
CA ASP A 39 14.21 10.36 30.72
C ASP A 39 15.35 9.90 29.80
N TYR A 40 15.87 10.84 29.00
CA TYR A 40 17.03 10.61 28.13
C TYR A 40 18.36 10.48 28.89
N SER A 41 18.39 10.80 30.19
CA SER A 41 19.57 10.57 31.02
C SER A 41 19.70 9.11 31.45
N SER A 42 18.61 8.35 31.39
CA SER A 42 18.59 6.91 31.65
C SER A 42 19.15 6.11 30.48
N GLY A 43 20.17 5.29 30.78
CA GLY A 43 20.70 4.30 29.83
C GLY A 43 19.63 3.29 29.37
N LYS A 44 18.56 3.08 30.16
CA LYS A 44 17.41 2.25 29.78
C LYS A 44 16.66 2.83 28.58
N THR A 45 16.42 4.15 28.57
CA THR A 45 15.72 4.84 27.48
C THR A 45 16.48 4.69 26.17
N LEU A 46 17.76 5.04 26.16
CA LEU A 46 18.60 4.92 24.97
C LEU A 46 18.77 3.46 24.53
N GLY A 47 18.96 2.55 25.49
CA GLY A 47 19.10 1.12 25.23
C GLY A 47 17.84 0.51 24.59
N TYR A 48 16.65 0.84 25.09
CA TYR A 48 15.40 0.31 24.55
C TYR A 48 15.01 0.96 23.23
N MET A 49 15.28 2.26 23.05
CA MET A 49 15.12 2.91 21.74
C MET A 49 16.01 2.24 20.68
N LEU A 50 17.28 1.98 21.01
CA LEU A 50 18.20 1.30 20.10
C LEU A 50 17.78 -0.16 19.84
N GLY A 51 17.44 -0.91 20.90
CA GLY A 51 16.97 -2.28 20.78
C GLY A 51 15.69 -2.38 19.94
N GLY A 52 14.74 -1.47 20.19
CA GLY A 52 13.52 -1.33 19.41
C GLY A 52 13.79 -0.96 17.96
N ALA A 53 14.73 -0.07 17.68
CA ALA A 53 15.09 0.29 16.30
C ALA A 53 15.65 -0.90 15.51
N VAL A 54 16.51 -1.71 16.14
CA VAL A 54 17.10 -2.91 15.52
C VAL A 54 16.02 -3.97 15.29
N VAL A 55 15.25 -4.32 16.34
CA VAL A 55 14.20 -5.34 16.25
C VAL A 55 13.12 -4.94 15.26
N GLY A 56 12.69 -3.68 15.28
CA GLY A 56 11.72 -3.15 14.32
C GLY A 56 12.25 -3.20 12.89
N GLY A 57 13.53 -2.85 12.67
CA GLY A 57 14.16 -2.93 11.35
C GLY A 57 14.22 -4.37 10.80
N VAL A 58 14.63 -5.32 11.65
CA VAL A 58 14.64 -6.76 11.30
C VAL A 58 13.23 -7.25 11.00
N SER A 59 12.24 -6.87 11.80
CA SER A 59 10.84 -7.22 11.57
C SER A 59 10.31 -6.65 10.26
N GLY A 60 10.68 -5.41 9.92
CA GLY A 60 10.36 -4.78 8.65
C GLY A 60 10.98 -5.52 7.45
N TYR A 61 12.21 -5.98 7.59
CA TYR A 61 12.87 -6.82 6.58
C TYR A 61 12.13 -8.15 6.38
N VAL A 62 11.74 -8.82 7.48
CA VAL A 62 10.96 -10.07 7.42
C VAL A 62 9.62 -9.84 6.71
N ALA A 63 8.89 -8.77 7.05
CA ALA A 63 7.65 -8.41 6.35
C ALA A 63 7.87 -8.23 4.85
N TRP A 64 8.91 -7.48 4.45
CA TRP A 64 9.22 -7.26 3.03
C TRP A 64 9.54 -8.57 2.30
N ALA A 65 10.41 -9.40 2.88
CA ALA A 65 10.82 -10.66 2.27
C ALA A 65 9.62 -11.60 2.05
N ILE A 66 8.71 -11.68 3.02
CA ILE A 66 7.51 -12.51 2.90
C ILE A 66 6.51 -11.87 1.92
N ALA A 67 6.20 -10.58 2.05
CA ALA A 67 5.20 -9.93 1.20
C ALA A 67 5.60 -9.96 -0.28
N SER A 68 6.90 -9.91 -0.57
CA SER A 68 7.41 -9.98 -1.95
C SER A 68 7.51 -11.41 -2.51
N SER A 69 7.35 -12.46 -1.69
CA SER A 69 7.64 -13.86 -2.05
C SER A 69 6.62 -14.56 -2.97
N SER A 70 5.62 -13.85 -3.48
CA SER A 70 4.55 -14.39 -4.35
C SER A 70 3.79 -15.60 -3.77
N ILE A 71 3.93 -15.89 -2.48
CA ILE A 71 3.19 -16.96 -1.81
C ILE A 71 1.71 -16.59 -1.65
N PRO A 72 0.80 -17.57 -1.55
CA PRO A 72 -0.57 -17.31 -1.14
C PRO A 72 -0.61 -16.59 0.21
N MET A 73 -1.50 -15.61 0.35
CA MET A 73 -1.67 -14.81 1.57
C MET A 73 -0.40 -14.04 1.99
N ALA A 74 0.44 -13.59 1.04
CA ALA A 74 1.74 -13.00 1.34
C ALA A 74 1.67 -11.80 2.31
N ASN A 75 0.65 -10.94 2.22
CA ASN A 75 0.53 -9.80 3.14
C ASN A 75 0.22 -10.25 4.57
N THR A 76 -0.69 -11.22 4.72
CA THR A 76 -1.08 -11.81 5.99
C THR A 76 0.09 -12.54 6.64
N ALA A 77 0.82 -13.33 5.85
CA ALA A 77 2.02 -14.01 6.30
C ALA A 77 3.14 -13.02 6.68
N ALA A 78 3.26 -11.91 5.95
CA ALA A 78 4.21 -10.84 6.29
C ALA A 78 3.85 -10.16 7.62
N ILE A 79 2.56 -9.89 7.86
CA ILE A 79 2.08 -9.37 9.14
C ILE A 79 2.42 -10.37 10.26
N ALA A 80 2.11 -11.65 10.09
CA ALA A 80 2.41 -12.69 11.06
C ALA A 80 3.92 -12.79 11.36
N GLY A 81 4.74 -12.92 10.32
CA GLY A 81 6.19 -13.02 10.47
C GLY A 81 6.82 -11.80 11.16
N ALA A 82 6.47 -10.60 10.71
CA ALA A 82 6.99 -9.37 11.31
C ALA A 82 6.49 -9.16 12.74
N SER A 83 5.22 -9.44 13.02
CA SER A 83 4.63 -9.30 14.35
C SER A 83 5.31 -10.16 15.41
N LEU A 84 5.56 -11.42 15.06
CA LEU A 84 6.19 -12.40 15.93
C LEU A 84 7.68 -12.06 16.10
N THR A 85 8.35 -11.68 15.02
CA THR A 85 9.76 -11.22 15.09
C THR A 85 9.88 -10.02 16.02
N ASN A 86 8.96 -9.06 15.90
CA ASN A 86 8.98 -7.86 16.72
C ASN A 86 8.69 -8.19 18.19
N SER A 87 7.63 -8.96 18.47
CA SER A 87 7.26 -9.28 19.86
C SER A 87 8.33 -10.10 20.58
N VAL A 88 8.91 -11.09 19.91
CA VAL A 88 10.01 -11.89 20.48
C VAL A 88 11.24 -11.01 20.72
N GLY A 89 11.63 -10.19 19.74
CA GLY A 89 12.77 -9.29 19.90
C GLY A 89 12.56 -8.28 21.03
N THR A 90 11.37 -7.70 21.12
CA THR A 90 10.98 -6.77 22.19
C THR A 90 10.95 -7.46 23.54
N ASN A 91 10.40 -8.66 23.64
CA ASN A 91 10.45 -9.46 24.87
C ASN A 91 11.90 -9.68 25.33
N ILE A 92 12.82 -10.00 24.40
CA ILE A 92 14.23 -10.23 24.72
C ILE A 92 14.91 -8.95 25.24
N TYR A 93 14.90 -7.84 24.47
CA TYR A 93 15.66 -6.64 24.89
C TYR A 93 15.05 -5.93 26.09
N THR A 94 13.76 -6.14 26.36
CA THR A 94 13.09 -5.62 27.56
C THR A 94 13.21 -6.55 28.77
N GLY A 95 13.84 -7.72 28.62
CA GLY A 95 13.98 -8.68 29.71
C GLY A 95 12.64 -9.28 30.18
N GLY A 96 11.70 -9.48 29.26
CA GLY A 96 10.41 -10.11 29.53
C GLY A 96 9.28 -9.18 29.94
N GLN A 97 9.46 -7.85 29.86
CA GLN A 97 8.41 -6.88 30.22
C GLN A 97 7.25 -6.80 29.23
N THR A 98 7.38 -7.41 28.05
CA THR A 98 6.37 -7.38 26.98
C THR A 98 5.94 -8.79 26.59
N PRO A 99 4.67 -9.02 26.22
CA PRO A 99 4.19 -10.34 25.83
C PRO A 99 4.69 -10.73 24.43
N ILE A 100 4.78 -12.04 24.19
CA ILE A 100 5.02 -12.59 22.86
C ILE A 100 3.68 -12.74 22.16
N THR A 101 3.50 -11.99 21.06
CA THR A 101 2.25 -11.91 20.31
C THR A 101 2.49 -12.12 18.82
N MET A 102 1.49 -12.63 18.11
CA MET A 102 1.48 -12.71 16.64
C MET A 102 0.15 -12.22 16.09
N SER A 103 0.19 -11.39 15.05
CA SER A 103 -0.99 -10.89 14.35
C SER A 103 -1.16 -11.55 13.00
N PHE A 104 -2.41 -11.72 12.60
CA PHE A 104 -2.83 -12.24 11.31
C PHE A 104 -3.64 -11.19 10.53
N GLY A 105 -3.52 -9.91 10.88
CA GLY A 105 -4.26 -8.83 10.25
C GLY A 105 -5.50 -8.46 11.05
N VAL A 106 -6.63 -9.14 10.86
CA VAL A 106 -7.90 -8.89 11.61
C VAL A 106 -7.90 -9.40 13.04
N ALA A 107 -7.00 -10.34 13.35
CA ALA A 107 -6.93 -11.04 14.62
C ALA A 107 -5.47 -11.21 15.03
N SER A 108 -5.26 -11.46 16.32
CA SER A 108 -3.95 -11.75 16.89
C SER A 108 -4.08 -12.76 18.02
N TYR A 109 -2.94 -13.33 18.40
CA TYR A 109 -2.82 -14.24 19.52
C TYR A 109 -1.65 -13.85 20.40
N ASP A 110 -1.92 -13.76 21.70
CA ASP A 110 -0.93 -13.56 22.75
C ASP A 110 -0.55 -14.91 23.34
N PHE A 111 0.70 -15.33 23.12
CA PHE A 111 1.24 -16.60 23.62
C PHE A 111 1.60 -16.55 25.10
N THR A 112 1.87 -15.36 25.64
CA THR A 112 2.21 -15.17 27.04
C THR A 112 0.97 -15.24 27.92
N ASN A 113 -0.10 -14.57 27.50
CA ASN A 113 -1.37 -14.49 28.25
C ASN A 113 -2.43 -15.50 27.79
N VAL A 114 -2.20 -16.20 26.66
CA VAL A 114 -3.14 -17.17 26.07
C VAL A 114 -4.47 -16.47 25.71
N GLU A 115 -4.37 -15.31 25.06
CA GLU A 115 -5.52 -14.48 24.71
C GLU A 115 -5.63 -14.20 23.21
N PHE A 116 -6.88 -14.15 22.71
CA PHE A 116 -7.16 -13.70 21.35
C PHE A 116 -7.47 -12.20 21.32
N GLY A 117 -6.80 -11.49 20.42
CA GLY A 117 -7.14 -10.13 20.00
C GLY A 117 -7.86 -10.14 18.66
N TYR A 118 -8.73 -9.17 18.42
CA TYR A 118 -9.39 -9.00 17.12
C TYR A 118 -9.90 -7.57 16.93
N LEU A 119 -10.11 -7.20 15.66
CA LEU A 119 -10.66 -5.91 15.27
C LEU A 119 -11.97 -5.61 16.01
N GLY A 120 -12.03 -4.49 16.72
CA GLY A 120 -13.22 -4.05 17.44
C GLY A 120 -13.51 -4.83 18.74
N LYS A 121 -12.59 -5.66 19.24
CA LYS A 121 -12.70 -6.27 20.57
C LYS A 121 -12.90 -5.17 21.61
N LYS A 122 -13.87 -5.37 22.52
CA LYS A 122 -14.16 -4.42 23.60
C LYS A 122 -12.91 -4.24 24.47
N GLY A 123 -12.48 -3.00 24.64
CA GLY A 123 -11.26 -2.67 25.38
C GLY A 123 -10.08 -2.29 24.49
N ASN A 124 -10.14 -2.55 23.18
CA ASN A 124 -9.11 -2.09 22.25
C ASN A 124 -8.99 -0.56 22.26
N SER A 125 -7.76 -0.08 22.30
CA SER A 125 -7.40 1.31 22.00
C SER A 125 -7.74 1.68 20.55
N ALA A 126 -7.78 2.98 20.28
CA ALA A 126 -7.98 3.48 18.92
C ALA A 126 -6.86 3.01 17.98
N LEU A 127 -5.62 2.95 18.47
CA LEU A 127 -4.45 2.59 17.66
C LEU A 127 -4.41 1.09 17.34
N GLU A 128 -4.82 0.23 18.27
CA GLU A 128 -5.01 -1.21 18.00
C GLU A 128 -6.05 -1.43 16.90
N ASN A 129 -7.20 -0.76 16.98
CA ASN A 129 -8.23 -0.88 15.96
C ASN A 129 -7.79 -0.33 14.59
N ILE A 130 -6.94 0.71 14.56
CA ILE A 130 -6.30 1.18 13.33
C ILE A 130 -5.36 0.10 12.78
N GLY A 131 -4.53 -0.50 13.63
CA GLY A 131 -3.62 -1.59 13.26
C GLY A 131 -4.36 -2.80 12.68
N TYR A 132 -5.40 -3.27 13.37
CA TYR A 132 -6.28 -4.34 12.87
C TYR A 132 -7.03 -3.92 11.60
N GLY A 133 -7.42 -2.66 11.46
CA GLY A 133 -8.10 -2.13 10.27
C GLY A 133 -7.22 -2.22 9.02
N PHE A 134 -5.96 -1.78 9.11
CA PHE A 134 -5.01 -1.98 8.01
C PHE A 134 -4.68 -3.46 7.78
N GLY A 135 -4.59 -4.25 8.85
CA GLY A 135 -4.49 -5.70 8.76
C GLY A 135 -5.64 -6.34 7.99
N ALA A 136 -6.88 -5.86 8.21
CA ALA A 136 -8.07 -6.30 7.49
C ALA A 136 -7.98 -5.96 5.99
N LEU A 137 -7.44 -4.80 5.62
CA LEU A 137 -7.22 -4.43 4.22
C LEU A 137 -6.20 -5.36 3.54
N ALA A 138 -5.18 -5.82 4.26
CA ALA A 138 -4.24 -6.84 3.77
C ALA A 138 -4.91 -8.20 3.60
N ASN A 139 -5.68 -8.65 4.61
CA ASN A 139 -6.42 -9.91 4.53
C ASN A 139 -7.44 -9.91 3.39
N LEU A 140 -8.11 -8.78 3.12
CA LEU A 140 -9.07 -8.65 2.04
C LEU A 140 -8.42 -8.85 0.66
N SER A 141 -7.32 -8.16 0.38
CA SER A 141 -6.61 -8.34 -0.90
C SER A 141 -6.07 -9.75 -1.05
N ASP A 142 -5.53 -10.33 0.04
CA ASP A 142 -5.03 -11.69 0.06
C ASP A 142 -6.14 -12.73 -0.18
N MET A 143 -7.30 -12.56 0.46
CA MET A 143 -8.46 -13.44 0.29
C MET A 143 -8.98 -13.37 -1.15
N VAL A 144 -9.07 -12.19 -1.74
CA VAL A 144 -9.47 -12.06 -3.14
C VAL A 144 -8.45 -12.71 -4.07
N SER A 145 -7.15 -12.50 -3.83
CA SER A 145 -6.07 -13.20 -4.54
C SER A 145 -6.16 -14.71 -4.43
N LEU A 146 -6.42 -15.25 -3.23
CA LEU A 146 -6.57 -16.68 -2.99
C LEU A 146 -7.79 -17.26 -3.72
N LEU A 147 -8.94 -16.57 -3.67
CA LEU A 147 -10.20 -17.06 -4.24
C LEU A 147 -10.30 -16.87 -5.76
N ARG A 148 -9.71 -15.80 -6.30
CA ARG A 148 -9.76 -15.46 -7.73
C ARG A 148 -8.51 -15.89 -8.49
N GLY A 149 -7.43 -16.20 -7.80
CA GLY A 149 -6.14 -16.55 -8.38
C GLY A 149 -5.35 -15.33 -8.88
N GLY A 150 -4.18 -15.62 -9.45
CA GLY A 150 -3.32 -14.62 -10.10
C GLY A 150 -2.65 -13.65 -9.14
N GLY A 151 -2.37 -14.05 -7.90
CA GLY A 151 -1.65 -13.23 -6.93
C GLY A 151 -0.28 -12.80 -7.45
N GLN A 152 -0.09 -11.50 -7.65
CA GLN A 152 1.17 -10.91 -8.08
C GLN A 152 1.44 -9.60 -7.32
N ASN A 153 2.70 -9.20 -7.29
CA ASN A 153 3.04 -7.83 -6.90
C ASN A 153 2.78 -6.93 -8.11
N ILE A 154 1.97 -5.89 -7.90
CA ILE A 154 1.58 -4.95 -8.95
C ILE A 154 2.05 -3.55 -8.62
N ASP A 155 2.30 -2.77 -9.65
CA ASP A 155 2.74 -1.39 -9.58
C ASP A 155 1.63 -0.48 -10.11
N ILE A 156 1.19 0.44 -9.27
CA ILE A 156 0.20 1.47 -9.64
C ILE A 156 0.95 2.75 -9.95
N ASN A 157 0.90 3.13 -11.22
CA ASN A 157 1.63 4.25 -11.78
C ASN A 157 0.71 5.46 -11.89
N SER A 158 1.25 6.61 -11.55
CA SER A 158 0.62 7.91 -11.67
C SER A 158 1.61 8.87 -12.31
N LYS A 159 1.29 9.34 -13.51
CA LYS A 159 2.07 10.35 -14.22
C LYS A 159 1.21 11.60 -14.35
N HIS A 160 1.72 12.73 -13.88
CA HIS A 160 1.24 14.00 -14.41
C HIS A 160 1.86 14.12 -15.80
N VAL A 161 1.03 14.23 -16.84
CA VAL A 161 1.48 14.41 -18.22
C VAL A 161 1.25 15.87 -18.57
N PRO A 162 2.15 16.78 -18.20
CA PRO A 162 2.15 18.09 -18.82
C PRO A 162 2.75 17.90 -20.21
N ASP A 163 1.95 18.01 -21.27
CA ASP A 163 2.50 18.07 -22.62
C ASP A 163 2.01 19.30 -23.37
N GLU A 164 2.79 19.67 -24.38
CA GLU A 164 2.81 20.93 -25.13
C GLU A 164 1.45 21.36 -25.74
N ASP A 165 0.46 20.46 -25.76
CA ASP A 165 -0.91 20.66 -26.29
C ASP A 165 -1.97 21.05 -25.25
N GLY A 166 -1.59 21.24 -23.97
CA GLY A 166 -2.49 21.75 -22.94
C GLY A 166 -3.40 20.71 -22.29
N ASP A 167 -3.01 19.43 -22.31
CA ASP A 167 -3.69 18.39 -21.54
C ASP A 167 -3.41 18.59 -20.04
N ILE A 168 -4.45 19.02 -19.31
CA ILE A 168 -4.40 19.31 -17.87
C ILE A 168 -4.59 18.05 -17.01
N TRP A 169 -4.59 16.86 -17.61
CA TRP A 169 -5.03 15.60 -17.00
C TRP A 169 -3.86 14.65 -16.75
N GLY A 170 -3.85 14.00 -15.59
CA GLY A 170 -2.87 12.96 -15.29
C GLY A 170 -3.36 11.57 -15.73
N HIS A 171 -2.42 10.64 -15.92
CA HIS A 171 -2.71 9.25 -16.24
C HIS A 171 -2.46 8.30 -15.07
N SER A 172 -3.31 7.27 -14.96
CA SER A 172 -3.10 6.15 -14.04
C SER A 172 -3.09 4.83 -14.79
N SER A 173 -2.14 3.95 -14.43
CA SER A 173 -2.07 2.59 -14.95
C SER A 173 -1.72 1.59 -13.84
N ALA A 174 -2.03 0.33 -14.08
CA ALA A 174 -1.64 -0.80 -13.25
C ALA A 174 -0.81 -1.77 -14.10
N THR A 175 0.39 -2.08 -13.65
CA THR A 175 1.34 -2.98 -14.32
C THR A 175 1.84 -4.04 -13.35
N TYR A 176 2.39 -5.14 -13.88
CA TYR A 176 3.16 -6.08 -13.07
C TYR A 176 4.34 -6.64 -13.85
N GLU A 177 5.40 -6.94 -13.14
CA GLU A 177 6.60 -7.54 -13.69
C GLU A 177 6.47 -9.06 -13.64
N SER A 178 6.86 -9.72 -14.74
CA SER A 178 6.99 -11.19 -14.81
C SER A 178 8.35 -11.55 -15.36
N ILE A 179 9.00 -12.57 -14.80
CA ILE A 179 10.26 -13.08 -15.35
C ILE A 179 9.94 -14.15 -16.38
N LYS A 180 10.36 -13.94 -17.63
CA LYS A 180 10.26 -14.94 -18.71
C LYS A 180 11.64 -15.12 -19.33
N ASN A 181 12.17 -16.34 -19.28
CA ASN A 181 13.50 -16.69 -19.81
C ASN A 181 14.64 -15.79 -19.27
N GLY A 182 14.63 -15.50 -17.97
CA GLY A 182 15.63 -14.63 -17.33
C GLY A 182 15.53 -13.14 -17.68
N LYS A 183 14.50 -12.74 -18.44
CA LYS A 183 14.21 -11.34 -18.76
C LYS A 183 12.96 -10.88 -18.02
N THR A 184 13.04 -9.70 -17.41
CA THR A 184 11.87 -9.01 -16.85
C THR A 184 11.01 -8.47 -17.98
N LYS A 185 9.75 -8.89 -18.01
CA LYS A 185 8.71 -8.34 -18.88
C LYS A 185 7.71 -7.57 -18.02
N VAL A 186 7.45 -6.32 -18.39
CA VAL A 186 6.35 -5.54 -17.83
C VAL A 186 5.07 -5.90 -18.58
N ASN A 187 4.03 -6.25 -17.84
CA ASN A 187 2.70 -6.53 -18.38
C ASN A 187 1.71 -5.47 -17.89
N THR A 188 0.78 -5.07 -18.75
CA THR A 188 -0.28 -4.13 -18.43
C THR A 188 -1.50 -4.88 -17.91
N LEU A 189 -2.05 -4.45 -16.76
CA LEU A 189 -3.34 -4.92 -16.24
C LEU A 189 -4.46 -3.96 -16.62
N VAL A 190 -4.21 -2.67 -16.44
CA VAL A 190 -5.16 -1.59 -16.71
C VAL A 190 -4.36 -0.37 -17.17
N SER A 191 -4.66 0.14 -18.36
CA SER A 191 -4.20 1.44 -18.82
C SER A 191 -5.17 1.89 -19.89
N VAL A 192 -5.98 2.91 -19.60
CA VAL A 192 -7.12 3.24 -20.46
C VAL A 192 -7.13 4.70 -20.82
N GLY A 193 -7.25 5.00 -22.10
CA GLY A 193 -7.47 6.36 -22.62
C GLY A 193 -8.59 6.40 -23.65
N PRO A 194 -8.89 7.59 -24.18
CA PRO A 194 -9.87 7.75 -25.24
C PRO A 194 -9.35 7.20 -26.57
N ASP A 195 -10.13 6.39 -27.26
CA ASP A 195 -9.77 5.84 -28.59
C ASP A 195 -9.52 6.91 -29.68
N THR A 196 -9.99 8.13 -29.44
CA THR A 196 -9.90 9.29 -30.32
C THR A 196 -9.68 10.55 -29.51
N GLY A 197 -8.97 11.54 -30.08
CA GLY A 197 -8.67 12.80 -29.40
C GLY A 197 -9.92 13.50 -28.83
N VAL A 198 -9.75 14.12 -27.65
CA VAL A 198 -10.79 14.91 -27.00
C VAL A 198 -10.61 16.37 -27.40
N GLU A 199 -11.58 16.91 -28.12
CA GLU A 199 -11.58 18.31 -28.52
C GLU A 199 -11.75 19.22 -27.30
N THR A 200 -10.79 20.11 -27.08
CA THR A 200 -10.77 21.10 -25.97
C THR A 200 -11.03 22.53 -26.45
N THR A 201 -11.01 22.75 -27.77
CA THR A 201 -11.26 24.04 -28.43
C THR A 201 -12.36 23.92 -29.48
N ASP A 202 -13.05 25.04 -29.76
CA ASP A 202 -13.98 25.13 -30.88
C ASP A 202 -13.24 25.34 -32.23
N ALA A 203 -14.00 25.36 -33.33
CA ALA A 203 -13.47 25.58 -34.68
C ALA A 203 -12.77 26.96 -34.88
N PHE A 204 -12.91 27.88 -33.93
CA PHE A 204 -12.29 29.21 -33.93
C PHE A 204 -11.12 29.31 -32.92
N GLY A 205 -10.76 28.21 -32.26
CA GLY A 205 -9.67 28.14 -31.28
C GLY A 205 -10.04 28.60 -29.86
N ASN A 206 -11.32 28.87 -29.57
CA ASN A 206 -11.74 29.23 -28.21
C ASN A 206 -11.83 27.99 -27.33
N LYS A 207 -11.36 28.08 -26.08
CA LYS A 207 -11.48 26.99 -25.10
C LYS A 207 -12.95 26.66 -24.83
N LEU A 208 -13.29 25.38 -24.93
CA LEU A 208 -14.62 24.88 -24.63
C LEU A 208 -14.91 24.95 -23.12
N GLY A 209 -16.17 25.17 -22.76
CA GLY A 209 -16.61 25.05 -21.38
C GLY A 209 -16.54 23.60 -20.88
N ILE A 210 -16.37 23.40 -19.57
CA ILE A 210 -16.21 22.08 -18.93
C ILE A 210 -17.33 21.10 -19.31
N SER A 211 -18.58 21.57 -19.42
CA SER A 211 -19.71 20.72 -19.82
C SER A 211 -19.56 20.20 -21.25
N GLN A 212 -19.03 21.02 -22.16
CA GLN A 212 -18.81 20.64 -23.55
C GLN A 212 -17.60 19.71 -23.68
N ILE A 213 -16.51 19.99 -22.95
CA ILE A 213 -15.36 19.08 -22.86
C ILE A 213 -15.78 17.71 -22.35
N TYR A 214 -16.64 17.66 -21.32
CA TYR A 214 -17.16 16.40 -20.82
C TYR A 214 -17.96 15.63 -21.88
N LYS A 215 -18.88 16.30 -22.60
CA LYS A 215 -19.62 15.66 -23.69
C LYS A 215 -18.68 15.13 -24.78
N ASN A 216 -17.68 15.93 -25.15
CA ASN A 216 -16.68 15.56 -26.15
C ASN A 216 -15.76 14.43 -25.66
N SER A 217 -15.60 14.27 -24.35
CA SER A 217 -14.78 13.21 -23.75
C SER A 217 -15.43 11.82 -23.79
N ILE A 218 -16.72 11.71 -24.11
CA ILE A 218 -17.39 10.40 -24.18
C ILE A 218 -16.94 9.69 -25.45
N LYS A 219 -16.01 8.75 -25.29
CA LYS A 219 -15.32 8.03 -26.36
C LYS A 219 -15.36 6.52 -26.14
N GLY A 220 -14.97 5.75 -27.16
CA GLY A 220 -14.58 4.37 -26.93
C GLY A 220 -13.30 4.34 -26.09
N ALA A 221 -13.05 3.21 -25.46
CA ALA A 221 -11.85 3.02 -24.65
C ALA A 221 -10.76 2.33 -25.46
N ASP A 222 -9.58 2.95 -25.51
CA ASP A 222 -8.33 2.26 -25.85
C ASP A 222 -7.72 1.68 -24.56
N VAL A 223 -7.64 0.36 -24.49
CA VAL A 223 -7.16 -0.41 -23.33
C VAL A 223 -5.66 -0.73 -23.37
N ASP A 224 -4.98 -0.36 -24.46
CA ASP A 224 -3.53 -0.50 -24.64
C ASP A 224 -2.80 0.84 -24.49
N TRP A 225 -3.42 1.78 -23.75
CA TRP A 225 -2.87 3.11 -23.54
C TRP A 225 -1.49 3.09 -22.86
N HIS A 226 -0.67 4.09 -23.14
CA HIS A 226 0.66 4.22 -22.57
C HIS A 226 0.66 4.15 -21.03
N THR A 227 1.51 3.31 -20.43
CA THR A 227 1.47 3.04 -18.98
C THR A 227 2.32 4.00 -18.16
N TYR A 228 3.31 4.65 -18.78
CA TYR A 228 4.32 5.50 -18.12
C TYR A 228 5.15 4.78 -17.04
N PHE A 229 5.15 3.44 -17.03
CA PHE A 229 5.94 2.64 -16.11
C PHE A 229 7.44 2.88 -16.35
N GLY A 230 8.20 3.10 -15.27
CA GLY A 230 9.66 3.32 -15.34
C GLY A 230 10.09 4.67 -15.91
N GLU A 231 9.15 5.52 -16.33
CA GLU A 231 9.50 6.84 -16.85
C GLU A 231 9.82 7.86 -15.76
N LYS A 232 10.71 8.79 -16.10
CA LYS A 232 11.03 9.94 -15.24
C LYS A 232 9.76 10.74 -14.94
N GLY A 233 9.55 11.04 -13.65
CA GLY A 233 8.38 11.81 -13.18
C GLY A 233 7.14 10.97 -12.91
N THR A 234 7.15 9.67 -13.18
CA THR A 234 6.09 8.75 -12.73
C THR A 234 6.23 8.48 -11.25
N TRP A 235 5.14 8.61 -10.51
CA TRP A 235 5.04 8.10 -9.15
C TRP A 235 4.46 6.69 -9.21
N THR A 236 5.17 5.71 -8.63
CA THR A 236 4.73 4.32 -8.55
C THR A 236 4.53 3.89 -7.10
N VAL A 237 3.43 3.19 -6.82
CA VAL A 237 3.16 2.52 -5.54
C VAL A 237 2.99 1.04 -5.78
N ARG A 238 3.82 0.22 -5.11
CA ARG A 238 3.78 -1.23 -5.20
C ARG A 238 2.82 -1.83 -4.19
N LEU A 239 1.95 -2.72 -4.67
CA LEU A 239 1.00 -3.51 -3.88
C LEU A 239 1.36 -4.99 -4.00
N ASN A 240 1.33 -5.72 -2.88
CA ASN A 240 1.74 -7.12 -2.87
C ASN A 240 0.55 -8.07 -2.91
N ASN A 241 0.72 -9.22 -3.55
CA ASN A 241 -0.28 -10.30 -3.66
C ASN A 241 -1.69 -9.82 -4.06
N ILE A 242 -1.78 -9.04 -5.14
CA ILE A 242 -3.04 -8.58 -5.71
C ILE A 242 -3.49 -9.52 -6.83
N SER A 243 -4.80 -9.79 -6.90
CA SER A 243 -5.38 -10.67 -7.93
C SER A 243 -5.33 -10.02 -9.31
N THR A 244 -4.33 -10.40 -10.12
CA THR A 244 -4.27 -10.01 -11.54
C THR A 244 -5.45 -10.56 -12.33
N THR A 245 -5.93 -11.76 -12.00
CA THR A 245 -7.11 -12.37 -12.63
C THR A 245 -8.37 -11.53 -12.44
N ALA A 246 -8.61 -11.00 -11.23
CA ALA A 246 -9.74 -10.13 -10.97
C ALA A 246 -9.62 -8.81 -11.75
N MET A 247 -8.45 -8.19 -11.72
CA MET A 247 -8.19 -6.93 -12.44
C MET A 247 -8.32 -7.10 -13.95
N SER A 248 -7.74 -8.15 -14.54
CA SER A 248 -7.82 -8.42 -15.98
C SER A 248 -9.26 -8.75 -16.41
N LYS A 249 -10.03 -9.44 -15.57
CA LYS A 249 -11.46 -9.68 -15.85
C LYS A 249 -12.23 -8.36 -15.91
N TYR A 250 -11.98 -7.44 -14.99
CA TYR A 250 -12.56 -6.10 -15.06
C TYR A 250 -12.10 -5.36 -16.33
N ALA A 251 -10.80 -5.38 -16.63
CA ALA A 251 -10.21 -4.70 -17.78
C ALA A 251 -10.79 -5.16 -19.12
N SER A 252 -11.05 -6.46 -19.28
CA SER A 252 -11.65 -7.02 -20.50
C SER A 252 -13.06 -6.53 -20.83
N GLY A 253 -13.76 -5.93 -19.86
CA GLY A 253 -15.10 -5.39 -20.02
C GLY A 253 -15.13 -3.89 -20.31
N ILE A 254 -13.97 -3.24 -20.41
CA ILE A 254 -13.89 -1.79 -20.61
C ILE A 254 -14.15 -1.47 -22.08
N THR A 255 -15.21 -0.71 -22.34
CA THR A 255 -15.60 -0.31 -23.70
C THR A 255 -15.77 1.19 -23.88
N ARG A 256 -15.83 1.93 -22.76
CA ARG A 256 -16.14 3.36 -22.74
C ARG A 256 -15.10 4.10 -21.91
N TRP A 257 -14.70 5.26 -22.41
CA TRP A 257 -13.90 6.22 -21.69
C TRP A 257 -14.66 7.55 -21.60
N ASP A 258 -14.58 8.21 -20.45
CA ASP A 258 -15.01 9.62 -20.28
C ASP A 258 -14.28 10.27 -19.11
N LEU A 259 -14.22 11.60 -19.12
CA LEU A 259 -13.38 12.36 -18.20
C LEU A 259 -13.77 12.21 -16.72
N LEU A 260 -15.06 11.98 -16.42
CA LEU A 260 -15.61 12.12 -15.06
C LEU A 260 -15.74 10.79 -14.31
N LEU A 261 -16.18 9.72 -14.97
CA LEU A 261 -16.47 8.44 -14.30
C LEU A 261 -15.70 7.28 -14.93
N ASN A 262 -15.51 7.31 -16.25
CA ASN A 262 -14.79 6.29 -17.02
C ASN A 262 -13.39 6.75 -17.42
N SER A 263 -12.73 7.50 -16.55
CA SER A 263 -11.36 7.96 -16.76
C SER A 263 -10.34 6.85 -16.44
N CYS A 264 -9.08 7.05 -16.81
CA CYS A 264 -7.97 6.14 -16.47
C CYS A 264 -7.95 5.83 -14.96
N VAL A 265 -8.05 6.86 -14.10
CA VAL A 265 -8.10 6.72 -12.64
C VAL A 265 -9.34 5.96 -12.18
N GLY A 266 -10.48 6.19 -12.85
CA GLY A 266 -11.72 5.49 -12.55
C GLY A 266 -11.66 4.00 -12.86
N HIS A 267 -11.09 3.63 -14.00
CA HIS A 267 -10.89 2.23 -14.36
C HIS A 267 -9.87 1.56 -13.44
N THR A 268 -8.73 2.20 -13.14
CA THR A 268 -7.76 1.66 -12.18
C THR A 268 -8.38 1.47 -10.79
N THR A 269 -9.16 2.45 -10.31
CA THR A 269 -9.89 2.38 -9.04
C THR A 269 -10.84 1.17 -9.00
N ARG A 270 -11.71 1.01 -10.00
CA ARG A 270 -12.66 -0.11 -10.04
C ARG A 270 -11.97 -1.47 -10.21
N ALA A 271 -10.88 -1.54 -10.95
CA ALA A 271 -10.06 -2.73 -11.05
C ALA A 271 -9.45 -3.11 -9.69
N LEU A 272 -8.91 -2.13 -8.95
CA LEU A 272 -8.39 -2.33 -7.59
C LEU A 272 -9.48 -2.85 -6.63
N TRP A 273 -10.68 -2.26 -6.68
CA TRP A 273 -11.83 -2.76 -5.92
C TRP A 273 -12.15 -4.23 -6.24
N SER A 274 -12.13 -4.60 -7.53
CA SER A 274 -12.36 -5.99 -7.95
C SER A 274 -11.32 -6.97 -7.37
N ALA A 275 -10.12 -6.47 -7.06
CA ALA A 275 -9.02 -7.23 -6.49
C ALA A 275 -8.89 -7.09 -4.95
N GLY A 276 -9.92 -6.55 -4.28
CA GLY A 276 -9.94 -6.43 -2.82
C GLY A 276 -9.10 -5.27 -2.27
N VAL A 277 -8.82 -4.25 -3.10
CA VAL A 277 -8.13 -3.02 -2.69
C VAL A 277 -9.13 -1.87 -2.74
N PRO A 278 -9.85 -1.59 -1.64
CA PRO A 278 -10.81 -0.50 -1.62
C PRO A 278 -10.10 0.84 -1.67
N THR A 279 -10.59 1.73 -2.54
CA THR A 279 -10.14 3.11 -2.68
C THR A 279 -11.35 4.05 -2.82
N ILE A 280 -11.16 5.33 -2.54
CA ILE A 280 -12.15 6.36 -2.80
C ILE A 280 -11.89 6.93 -4.19
N TYR A 281 -12.96 7.05 -4.99
CA TYR A 281 -12.85 7.62 -6.33
C TYR A 281 -12.21 9.02 -6.25
N ALA A 282 -11.14 9.22 -7.02
CA ALA A 282 -10.44 10.48 -7.12
C ALA A 282 -10.27 10.87 -8.59
N LEU A 283 -10.41 12.16 -8.89
CA LEU A 283 -10.27 12.68 -10.25
C LEU A 283 -8.80 12.76 -10.71
N HIS A 284 -7.84 12.69 -9.77
CA HIS A 284 -6.42 12.86 -10.06
C HIS A 284 -5.61 11.60 -9.72
N PRO A 285 -4.69 11.14 -10.59
CA PRO A 285 -3.96 9.90 -10.37
C PRO A 285 -3.04 9.97 -9.13
N HIS A 286 -2.46 11.13 -8.82
CA HIS A 286 -1.68 11.29 -7.58
C HIS A 286 -2.50 11.12 -6.31
N MET A 287 -3.80 11.44 -6.33
CA MET A 287 -4.67 11.17 -5.16
C MET A 287 -4.91 9.67 -4.99
N LEU A 288 -5.03 8.92 -6.08
CA LEU A 288 -5.11 7.46 -6.01
C LEU A 288 -3.81 6.89 -5.42
N ASN A 289 -2.65 7.31 -5.92
CA ASN A 289 -1.36 6.87 -5.38
C ASN A 289 -1.16 7.27 -3.92
N LEU A 290 -1.63 8.44 -3.50
CA LEU A 290 -1.57 8.85 -2.09
C LEU A 290 -2.40 7.91 -1.21
N GLN A 291 -3.62 7.57 -1.61
CA GLN A 291 -4.45 6.60 -0.88
C GLN A 291 -3.77 5.24 -0.77
N LEU A 292 -3.19 4.76 -1.86
CA LEU A 292 -2.47 3.49 -1.89
C LEU A 292 -1.20 3.52 -1.04
N LEU A 293 -0.46 4.63 -1.05
CA LEU A 293 0.70 4.81 -0.18
C LEU A 293 0.28 4.77 1.29
N ILE A 294 -0.77 5.50 1.69
CA ILE A 294 -1.29 5.47 3.05
C ILE A 294 -1.71 4.05 3.46
N ARG A 295 -2.40 3.33 2.56
CA ARG A 295 -2.74 1.92 2.76
C ARG A 295 -1.49 1.07 3.03
N GLN A 296 -0.47 1.18 2.19
CA GLN A 296 0.76 0.37 2.33
C GLN A 296 1.53 0.71 3.60
N LEU A 297 1.67 2.01 3.93
CA LEU A 297 2.29 2.44 5.18
C LEU A 297 1.53 1.90 6.40
N GLY A 298 0.20 1.92 6.35
CA GLY A 298 -0.65 1.35 7.41
C GLY A 298 -0.49 -0.17 7.54
N ILE A 299 -0.43 -0.91 6.42
CA ILE A 299 -0.18 -2.35 6.43
C ILE A 299 1.22 -2.66 6.97
N TYR A 300 2.26 -1.92 6.57
CA TYR A 300 3.62 -2.10 7.09
C TYR A 300 3.76 -1.73 8.56
N SER A 301 2.91 -0.82 9.06
CA SER A 301 2.87 -0.43 10.47
C SER A 301 2.03 -1.38 11.33
N SER A 302 1.01 -2.01 10.74
CA SER A 302 0.11 -2.95 11.42
C SER A 302 0.86 -3.92 12.33
N PRO A 303 1.99 -4.55 11.91
CA PRO A 303 2.82 -5.44 12.72
C PRO A 303 3.20 -4.99 14.14
N TYR A 304 3.18 -3.68 14.40
CA TYR A 304 3.71 -3.06 15.61
C TYR A 304 2.64 -2.42 16.49
N LEU A 305 1.45 -2.12 15.94
CA LEU A 305 0.47 -1.25 16.58
C LEU A 305 -0.40 -1.92 17.65
N TYR A 306 -0.35 -3.24 17.78
CA TYR A 306 -1.07 -4.01 18.81
C TYR A 306 -0.18 -4.49 19.96
N GLN A 307 1.09 -4.06 19.99
CA GLN A 307 2.05 -4.38 21.07
C GLN A 307 2.26 -3.19 22.00
N ILE A 308 1.40 -2.18 21.89
CA ILE A 308 1.55 -0.93 22.60
C ILE A 308 0.81 -1.07 23.94
N PRO A 309 1.51 -0.95 25.09
CA PRO A 309 0.93 -1.10 26.43
C PRO A 309 -0.04 0.02 26.81
#